data_AF-A0AAD4CBW4-F1
#
_entry.id   AF-A0AAD4CBW4-F1
#
_cell.length_a   1.000
_cell.length_b   1.000
_cell.length_c   1.000
_cell.angle_alpha   90.00
_cell.angle_beta   90.00
_cell.angle_gamma   90.00
#
_symmetry.space_group_name_H-M   'P 1'
#
loop_
_entity.id
_entity.type
_entity.pdbx_description
1 polymer ?
#
loop_
_entity_poly.entity_id
_entity_poly.type
_entity_poly.pdbx_seq_one_letter_code
_entity_poly.pdbx_strand_id
1 'polypeptide(L)'
;MGKTEIRHFHPNSHECYGAFQGSSTLLLGAAAGDGNETGLKITVRAGDVLVLPAGTAHSSVDSQGDYRYVGVYPQASPRWRNEFGKTPIDLRALRKEIFGVYLPEEDPSNTNQDGLSYTSKTLY
;
A
#
# COMPACT_ATOMS: atom_id res chain seq x y z
N MET A 1 -2.46 -2.30 -15.62
CA MET A 1 -1.99 -3.43 -14.80
C MET A 1 -3.20 -4.06 -14.11
N GLY A 2 -3.21 -5.37 -13.93
CA GLY A 2 -4.27 -6.10 -13.20
C GLY A 2 -3.94 -6.20 -11.70
N LYS A 3 -4.65 -7.07 -10.98
CA LYS A 3 -4.42 -7.37 -9.56
C LYS A 3 -2.97 -7.78 -9.23
N THR A 4 -2.52 -7.48 -8.02
CA THR A 4 -1.26 -8.00 -7.45
C THR A 4 -1.56 -8.86 -6.24
N GLU A 5 -1.42 -10.18 -6.37
CA GLU A 5 -1.72 -11.15 -5.30
C GLU A 5 -0.51 -11.43 -4.40
N ILE A 6 0.69 -11.07 -4.87
CA ILE A 6 1.92 -11.26 -4.11
C ILE A 6 1.98 -10.19 -3.02
N ARG A 7 2.03 -10.62 -1.75
CA ARG A 7 2.26 -9.74 -0.60
C ARG A 7 3.60 -9.01 -0.77
N HIS A 8 3.55 -7.69 -0.76
CA HIS A 8 4.73 -6.84 -0.85
C HIS A 8 4.50 -5.51 -0.14
N PHE A 9 5.58 -4.78 0.11
CA PHE A 9 5.55 -3.39 0.58
C PHE A 9 6.68 -2.57 -0.04
N HIS A 10 6.54 -1.24 0.07
CA HIS A 10 7.54 -0.27 -0.36
C HIS A 10 8.19 0.39 0.86
N PRO A 11 9.41 0.02 1.24
CA PRO A 11 10.05 0.62 2.42
C PRO A 11 10.61 2.02 2.17
N ASN A 12 10.80 2.41 0.91
CA ASN A 12 11.46 3.66 0.52
C ASN A 12 10.54 4.71 -0.12
N SER A 13 9.23 4.45 -0.21
CA SER A 13 8.27 5.41 -0.76
C SER A 13 6.87 5.15 -0.21
N HIS A 14 6.12 6.22 -0.01
CA HIS A 14 4.66 6.17 0.05
C HIS A 14 4.09 5.79 -1.31
N GLU A 15 2.94 5.12 -1.33
CA GLU A 15 2.18 4.82 -2.54
C GLU A 15 0.77 5.41 -2.39
N CYS A 16 0.32 6.13 -3.41
CA CYS A 16 -1.09 6.43 -3.58
C CYS A 16 -1.67 5.44 -4.59
N TYR A 17 -2.64 4.67 -4.14
CA TYR A 17 -3.23 3.55 -4.83
C TYR A 17 -4.64 3.94 -5.28
N GLY A 18 -4.90 3.95 -6.58
CA GLY A 18 -6.20 4.29 -7.16
C GLY A 18 -6.82 3.10 -7.88
N ALA A 19 -7.98 2.65 -7.42
CA ALA A 19 -8.78 1.65 -8.12
C ALA A 19 -9.66 2.33 -9.18
N PHE A 20 -9.63 1.86 -10.43
CA PHE A 20 -10.39 2.49 -11.52
C PHE A 20 -11.31 1.54 -12.31
N GLN A 21 -11.26 0.23 -12.01
CA GLN A 21 -12.15 -0.76 -12.60
C GLN A 21 -12.36 -1.93 -11.64
N GLY A 22 -13.58 -2.48 -11.61
CA GLY A 22 -13.93 -3.63 -10.78
C GLY A 22 -13.83 -3.36 -9.28
N SER A 23 -13.59 -4.42 -8.51
CA SER A 23 -13.36 -4.34 -7.07
C SER A 23 -12.38 -5.40 -6.58
N SER A 24 -11.68 -5.14 -5.47
CA SER A 24 -10.80 -6.11 -4.84
C SER A 24 -10.92 -6.06 -3.32
N THR A 25 -10.74 -7.20 -2.67
CA THR A 25 -10.42 -7.25 -1.24
C THR A 25 -8.91 -7.20 -1.11
N LEU A 26 -8.40 -6.11 -0.54
CA LEU A 26 -6.98 -5.96 -0.20
C LEU A 26 -6.74 -6.48 1.22
N LEU A 27 -5.64 -7.21 1.41
CA LEU A 27 -5.05 -7.49 2.70
C LEU A 27 -3.93 -6.48 2.94
N LEU A 28 -4.05 -5.68 4.00
CA LEU A 28 -3.07 -4.67 4.40
C LEU A 28 -2.32 -5.09 5.68
N GLY A 29 -1.04 -4.73 5.79
CA GLY A 29 -0.22 -4.95 6.99
C GLY A 29 0.22 -6.40 7.23
N ALA A 30 0.23 -7.24 6.20
CA ALA A 30 0.76 -8.61 6.27
C ALA A 30 1.66 -8.92 5.08
N ALA A 31 2.93 -9.23 5.33
CA ALA A 31 3.93 -9.70 4.36
C ALA A 31 3.95 -11.24 4.25
N ALA A 32 4.86 -11.79 3.45
CA ALA A 32 4.95 -13.25 3.27
C ALA A 32 5.43 -14.00 4.53
N GLY A 33 6.26 -13.36 5.35
CA GLY A 33 6.75 -13.92 6.62
C GLY A 33 5.71 -13.89 7.74
N ASP A 34 4.61 -13.16 7.58
CA ASP A 34 3.57 -13.02 8.59
C ASP A 34 2.53 -14.14 8.49
N GLY A 35 2.02 -14.59 9.63
CA GLY A 35 0.98 -15.61 9.71
C GLY A 35 -0.31 -15.21 8.99
N ASN A 36 -1.09 -16.18 8.53
CA ASN A 36 -2.29 -15.93 7.72
C ASN A 36 -3.44 -15.20 8.44
N GLU A 37 -3.40 -15.13 9.78
CA GLU A 37 -4.38 -14.43 10.62
C GLU A 37 -4.00 -12.95 10.87
N THR A 38 -2.92 -12.46 10.27
CA THR A 38 -2.46 -11.08 10.43
C THR A 38 -2.98 -10.18 9.31
N GLY A 39 -3.00 -8.87 9.58
CA GLY A 39 -3.40 -7.83 8.62
C GLY A 39 -4.89 -7.46 8.67
N LEU A 40 -5.23 -6.40 7.93
CA LEU A 40 -6.56 -5.85 7.80
C LEU A 40 -7.09 -6.09 6.38
N LYS A 41 -8.27 -6.71 6.27
CA LYS A 41 -8.96 -6.84 4.99
C LYS A 41 -9.88 -5.65 4.76
N ILE A 42 -9.73 -5.01 3.62
CA ILE A 42 -10.61 -3.92 3.17
C ILE A 42 -11.06 -4.19 1.74
N THR A 43 -12.25 -3.71 1.38
CA THR A 43 -12.73 -3.77 0.00
C THR A 43 -12.54 -2.42 -0.66
N VAL A 44 -11.96 -2.41 -1.86
CA VAL A 44 -11.78 -1.24 -2.72
C VAL A 44 -12.54 -1.45 -4.03
N ARG A 45 -13.07 -0.38 -4.59
CA ARG A 45 -13.88 -0.34 -5.81
C ARG A 45 -13.38 0.77 -6.73
N ALA A 46 -13.79 0.72 -8.00
CA ALA A 46 -13.52 1.82 -8.93
C ALA A 46 -13.96 3.17 -8.33
N GLY A 47 -13.03 4.13 -8.28
CA GLY A 47 -13.20 5.44 -7.65
C GLY A 47 -12.51 5.57 -6.28
N ASP A 48 -12.20 4.46 -5.61
CA ASP A 48 -11.53 4.50 -4.31
C ASP A 48 -10.03 4.81 -4.45
N VAL A 49 -9.53 5.62 -3.50
CA VAL A 49 -8.12 5.97 -3.37
C VAL A 49 -7.63 5.63 -1.97
N LEU A 50 -6.44 5.05 -1.88
CA LEU A 50 -5.77 4.74 -0.63
C LEU A 50 -4.37 5.34 -0.64
N VAL A 51 -3.99 5.96 0.47
CA VAL A 51 -2.60 6.32 0.71
C VAL A 51 -2.00 5.23 1.59
N LEU A 52 -0.97 4.55 1.08
CA LEU A 52 -0.23 3.49 1.74
C LEU A 52 1.11 4.07 2.22
N PRO A 53 1.28 4.29 3.54
CA PRO A 53 2.55 4.72 4.09
C PRO A 53 3.67 3.73 3.76
N ALA A 54 4.92 4.21 3.69
CA ALA A 54 6.07 3.35 3.46
C ALA A 54 6.10 2.23 4.50
N GLY A 55 6.43 1.02 4.07
CA GLY A 55 6.38 -0.18 4.91
C GLY A 55 5.01 -0.87 4.99
N THR A 56 3.93 -0.28 4.47
CA THR A 56 2.60 -0.91 4.50
C THR A 56 2.53 -2.06 3.50
N ALA A 57 2.54 -3.29 4.01
CA ALA A 57 2.32 -4.48 3.20
C ALA A 57 0.91 -4.49 2.63
N HIS A 58 0.77 -4.88 1.37
CA HIS A 58 -0.52 -4.96 0.70
C HIS A 58 -0.55 -6.02 -0.40
N SER A 59 -1.72 -6.62 -0.62
CA SER A 59 -2.00 -7.55 -1.73
C SER A 59 -3.49 -7.70 -1.96
N SER A 60 -3.91 -7.96 -3.20
CA SER A 60 -5.25 -8.43 -3.53
C SER A 60 -5.42 -9.89 -3.11
N VAL A 61 -6.43 -10.20 -2.31
CA VAL A 61 -6.78 -11.59 -1.92
C VAL A 61 -8.05 -12.11 -2.58
N ASP A 62 -8.89 -11.20 -3.10
CA ASP A 62 -10.04 -11.51 -3.95
C ASP A 62 -10.28 -10.34 -4.91
N SER A 63 -10.80 -10.60 -6.10
CA SER A 63 -11.04 -9.57 -7.11
C SER A 63 -12.19 -9.94 -8.05
N GLN A 64 -13.01 -8.95 -8.39
CA GLN A 64 -14.19 -9.11 -9.24
C GLN A 64 -14.24 -8.01 -10.31
N GLY A 65 -14.92 -8.29 -11.43
CA GLY A 65 -15.18 -7.31 -12.48
C GLY A 65 -13.95 -6.81 -13.24
N ASP A 66 -12.98 -7.69 -13.52
CA ASP A 66 -11.70 -7.34 -14.16
C ASP A 66 -11.00 -6.18 -13.44
N TYR A 67 -10.70 -6.39 -12.16
CA TYR A 67 -10.15 -5.37 -11.27
C TYR A 67 -8.84 -4.77 -11.79
N ARG A 68 -8.76 -3.44 -11.80
CA ARG A 68 -7.55 -2.69 -12.20
C ARG A 68 -7.31 -1.50 -11.28
N TYR A 69 -6.03 -1.24 -11.05
CA TYR A 69 -5.56 -0.14 -10.23
C TYR A 69 -4.31 0.51 -10.84
N VAL A 70 -4.00 1.69 -10.34
CA VAL A 70 -2.74 2.39 -10.56
C VAL A 70 -2.08 2.69 -9.22
N GLY A 71 -0.77 2.43 -9.13
CA GLY A 71 0.07 2.91 -8.04
C GLY A 71 0.82 4.15 -8.53
N VAL A 72 0.70 5.25 -7.81
CA VAL A 72 1.43 6.50 -8.04
C VAL A 72 2.30 6.81 -6.83
N TYR A 73 3.49 7.35 -7.10
CA TYR A 73 4.53 7.60 -6.10
C TYR A 73 4.94 9.07 -6.17
N PRO A 74 5.26 9.73 -5.03
CA PRO A 74 5.70 11.12 -5.05
C PRO A 74 6.90 11.31 -5.98
N GLN A 75 6.90 12.39 -6.76
CA GLN A 75 7.96 12.65 -7.75
C GLN A 75 9.35 12.77 -7.13
N ALA A 76 9.44 13.31 -5.91
CA ALA A 76 10.68 13.45 -5.17
C ALA A 76 11.17 12.14 -4.52
N SER A 77 10.35 11.08 -4.49
CA SER A 77 10.76 9.79 -3.95
C SER A 77 11.78 9.11 -4.86
N PRO A 78 12.71 8.31 -4.30
CA PRO A 78 13.46 7.36 -5.11
C PRO A 78 12.51 6.40 -5.81
N ARG A 79 13.01 5.71 -6.84
CA ARG A 79 12.26 4.61 -7.47
C ARG A 79 11.83 3.60 -6.39
N TRP A 80 10.54 3.26 -6.38
CA TRP A 80 9.98 2.34 -5.39
C TRP A 80 10.68 0.97 -5.44
N ARG A 81 10.87 0.38 -4.27
CA ARG A 81 11.40 -0.97 -4.08
C ARG A 81 10.27 -1.90 -3.65
N ASN A 82 10.27 -3.14 -4.12
CA ASN A 82 9.36 -4.18 -3.63
C ASN A 82 10.11 -5.05 -2.63
N GLU A 83 9.66 -5.05 -1.38
CA GLU A 83 10.07 -6.02 -0.37
C GLU A 83 8.96 -7.05 -0.19
N PHE A 84 9.33 -8.33 -0.17
CA PHE A 84 8.37 -9.45 -0.12
C PHE A 84 8.34 -10.13 1.25
N GLY A 85 9.32 -9.87 2.13
CA GLY A 85 9.38 -10.48 3.46
C GLY A 85 9.65 -11.99 3.42
N LYS A 86 10.38 -12.47 2.41
CA LYS A 86 10.70 -13.91 2.22
C LYS A 86 11.98 -14.35 2.93
N THR A 87 12.83 -13.41 3.32
CA THR A 87 14.10 -13.66 4.02
C THR A 87 14.13 -12.87 5.32
N PRO A 88 14.95 -13.26 6.31
CA PRO A 88 15.15 -12.43 7.49
C PRO A 88 15.54 -11.01 7.10
N ILE A 89 14.81 -10.03 7.64
CA ILE A 89 15.07 -8.61 7.41
C ILE A 89 15.73 -8.03 8.66
N ASP A 90 16.76 -7.21 8.48
CA ASP A 90 17.25 -6.35 9.56
C ASP A 90 16.17 -5.29 9.86
N LEU A 91 15.37 -5.55 10.89
CA LEU A 91 14.27 -4.68 11.30
C LEU A 91 14.75 -3.29 11.72
N ARG A 92 15.98 -3.14 12.22
CA ARG A 92 16.52 -1.82 12.60
C ARG A 92 16.83 -1.00 11.37
N ALA A 93 17.51 -1.61 10.39
CA ALA A 93 17.79 -0.96 9.11
C ALA A 93 16.49 -0.62 8.36
N LEU A 94 15.54 -1.56 8.33
CA LEU A 94 14.25 -1.36 7.66
C LEU A 94 13.44 -0.21 8.27
N ARG A 95 13.34 -0.15 9.61
CA ARG A 95 12.66 0.94 10.29
C ARG A 95 13.32 2.29 9.98
N LYS A 96 14.66 2.34 9.96
CA LYS A 96 15.39 3.55 9.60
C LYS A 96 15.07 4.02 8.17
N GLU A 97 14.96 3.09 7.23
CA GLU A 97 14.56 3.39 5.84
C GLU A 97 13.13 3.96 5.79
N ILE A 98 12.17 3.27 6.41
CA ILE A 98 10.74 3.66 6.42
C ILE A 98 10.54 5.04 7.06
N PHE A 99 11.14 5.31 8.23
CA PHE A 99 11.02 6.62 8.89
C PHE A 99 11.81 7.73 8.20
N GLY A 100 12.72 7.38 7.28
CA GLY A 100 13.43 8.34 6.45
C GLY A 100 12.66 8.77 5.21
N VAL A 101 11.51 8.14 4.91
CA VAL A 101 10.70 8.51 3.75
C VAL A 101 10.05 9.87 3.99
N TYR A 102 10.28 10.78 3.04
CA TYR A 102 9.74 12.12 3.06
C TYR A 102 8.21 12.13 2.95
N LEU A 103 7.56 12.95 3.78
CA LEU A 103 6.13 13.23 3.65
C LEU A 103 5.92 14.25 2.53
N PRO A 104 5.16 13.92 1.47
CA PRO A 104 4.92 14.85 0.37
C PRO A 104 4.22 16.14 0.85
N GLU A 105 4.55 17.28 0.23
CA GLU A 105 3.93 18.59 0.55
C GLU A 105 2.45 18.64 0.14
N GLU A 106 2.07 17.84 -0.86
CA GLU A 106 0.73 17.80 -1.43
C GLU A 106 0.01 16.49 -1.08
N ASP A 107 -1.30 16.59 -0.83
CA ASP A 107 -2.17 15.43 -0.74
C ASP A 107 -2.33 14.83 -2.15
N PRO A 108 -2.00 13.53 -2.35
CA PRO A 108 -2.05 12.91 -3.66
C PRO A 108 -3.47 12.75 -4.24
N SER A 109 -4.52 12.99 -3.45
CA SER A 109 -5.91 12.81 -3.89
C SER A 109 -6.55 14.05 -4.53
N ASN A 110 -6.09 15.27 -4.22
CA ASN A 110 -6.68 16.55 -4.67
C ASN A 110 -8.23 16.63 -4.63
N THR A 111 -8.91 15.81 -3.81
CA THR A 111 -10.38 15.75 -3.78
C THR A 111 -10.93 16.75 -2.77
N ASN A 112 -11.45 17.88 -3.25
CA ASN A 112 -12.36 18.74 -2.48
C ASN A 112 -13.73 18.04 -2.34
N GLN A 113 -13.87 17.04 -1.44
CA GLN A 113 -15.16 16.67 -0.85
C GLN A 113 -15.06 15.58 0.21
N ASP A 114 -15.95 15.69 1.19
CA ASP A 114 -16.12 14.89 2.40
C ASP A 114 -16.07 13.37 2.16
N GLY A 115 -15.24 12.67 2.93
CA GLY A 115 -15.34 11.20 3.06
C GLY A 115 -14.05 10.40 3.19
N LEU A 116 -12.87 11.01 3.11
CA LEU A 116 -11.61 10.26 3.24
C LEU A 116 -11.41 9.76 4.67
N SER A 117 -11.66 8.47 4.91
CA SER A 117 -11.23 7.79 6.13
C SER A 117 -9.71 7.60 6.10
N TYR A 118 -8.97 8.58 6.62
CA TYR A 118 -7.55 8.45 6.89
C TYR A 118 -7.36 7.44 8.03
N THR A 119 -6.95 6.22 7.72
CA THR A 119 -6.55 5.23 8.73
C THR A 119 -5.04 5.03 8.67
N SER A 120 -4.27 5.90 9.32
CA SER A 120 -2.87 5.57 9.61
C SER A 120 -2.84 4.60 10.79
N LYS A 121 -2.76 3.31 10.49
CA LYS A 121 -2.27 2.33 11.46
C LYS A 121 -0.87 1.94 11.03
N THR A 122 0.13 2.61 11.59
CA THR A 122 1.52 2.15 11.50
C THR A 122 1.59 0.81 12.24
N LEU A 123 1.47 -0.29 11.50
CA LEU A 123 1.70 -1.63 12.03
C LEU A 123 3.19 -1.93 11.88
N TYR A 124 3.83 -2.23 13.01
CA TYR A 124 5.16 -2.83 13.09
C TYR A 124 5.05 -4.33 13.29
#